data_AF-A0A955J7J0-F1
#
_entry.id   AF-A0A955J7J0-F1
#
_cell.length_a   1.000
_cell.length_b   1.000
_cell.length_c   1.000
_cell.angle_alpha   90.00
_cell.angle_beta   90.00
_cell.angle_gamma   90.00
#
_symmetry.space_group_name_H-M   'P 1'
#
loop_
_entity.id
_entity.type
_entity.pdbx_description
1 polymer ?
#
loop_
_entity_poly.entity_id
_entity_poly.type
_entity_poly.pdbx_seq_one_letter_code
_entity_poly.pdbx_strand_id
1 'polypeptide(L)'
;MATKKQQSLITTSSLPYYIVRSIQRICLALTALATSGLYAAYVFVSLIMPFASETPAIVPSQNFTTHFADYASEISLIAIILAILSIALSVMLLTFPRVQKHQKQLVVDGVVIALTLLTITVSVEYVIKFVITQVG
;
A
#
# COMPACT_ATOMS: atom_id res chain seq x y z
N MET A 1 -28.96 19.07 39.46
CA MET A 1 -29.44 20.21 38.65
C MET A 1 -28.24 20.82 37.91
N ALA A 2 -27.95 20.32 36.70
CA ALA A 2 -27.14 20.95 35.64
C ALA A 2 -27.05 19.98 34.45
N THR A 3 -28.21 19.71 33.84
CA THR A 3 -28.29 19.24 32.45
C THR A 3 -27.92 20.42 31.54
N LYS A 4 -26.92 20.27 30.66
CA LYS A 4 -26.89 20.77 29.27
C LYS A 4 -25.47 20.86 28.69
N LYS A 5 -25.40 20.56 27.39
CA LYS A 5 -24.29 20.75 26.41
C LYS A 5 -23.24 19.65 26.31
N GLN A 6 -23.69 18.40 26.18
CA GLN A 6 -22.92 17.38 25.44
C GLN A 6 -23.52 17.08 24.06
N GLN A 7 -24.47 17.91 23.62
CA GLN A 7 -25.10 17.90 22.30
C GLN A 7 -25.05 19.31 21.72
N SER A 8 -23.95 19.67 21.09
CA SER A 8 -23.93 20.60 19.96
C SER A 8 -22.53 20.64 19.40
N LEU A 9 -22.41 20.64 18.08
CA LEU A 9 -21.19 20.76 17.28
C LEU A 9 -20.45 19.45 16.96
N ILE A 10 -21.18 18.47 16.41
CA ILE A 10 -20.80 18.06 15.05
C ILE A 10 -21.12 19.28 14.18
N THR A 11 -20.23 20.28 14.17
CA THR A 11 -20.30 21.33 13.16
C THR A 11 -20.21 20.62 11.83
N THR A 12 -21.12 20.88 10.92
CA THR A 12 -21.11 20.43 9.53
C THR A 12 -19.74 20.61 8.82
N SER A 13 -18.84 21.45 9.36
CA SER A 13 -17.45 21.59 8.92
C SER A 13 -16.48 20.46 9.31
N SER A 14 -16.84 19.48 10.16
CA SER A 14 -15.97 18.35 10.54
C SER A 14 -16.24 17.08 9.76
N LEU A 15 -17.42 16.97 9.14
CA LEU A 15 -17.84 15.83 8.33
C LEU A 15 -16.90 15.52 7.13
N PRO A 16 -16.47 16.52 6.33
CA PRO A 16 -15.55 16.26 5.22
C PRO A 16 -14.18 15.74 5.70
N TYR A 17 -13.67 16.23 6.83
CA TYR A 17 -12.41 15.77 7.40
C TYR A 17 -12.47 14.27 7.77
N TYR A 18 -13.54 13.83 8.43
CA TYR A 18 -13.67 12.42 8.84
C TYR A 18 -13.89 11.48 7.65
N ILE A 19 -14.59 11.93 6.60
CA ILE A 19 -14.73 11.15 5.36
C ILE A 19 -13.37 10.98 4.69
N VAL A 20 -12.66 12.07 4.42
CA VAL A 20 -11.35 12.04 3.74
C VAL A 20 -10.35 11.20 4.54
N ARG A 21 -10.37 11.30 5.88
CA ARG A 21 -9.53 10.47 6.75
C ARG A 21 -9.89 8.99 6.71
N SER A 22 -11.17 8.65 6.60
CA SER A 22 -11.62 7.26 6.47
C SER A 22 -11.18 6.68 5.12
N ILE A 23 -11.30 7.44 4.04
CA ILE A 23 -10.82 7.05 2.72
C ILE A 23 -9.30 6.84 2.74
N GLN A 24 -8.54 7.77 3.33
CA GLN A 24 -7.09 7.63 3.48
C GLN A 24 -6.71 6.32 4.18
N ARG A 25 -7.40 5.96 5.27
CA ARG A 25 -7.16 4.70 6.01
C ARG A 25 -7.47 3.46 5.17
N ILE A 26 -8.56 3.50 4.41
CA ILE A 26 -8.92 2.41 3.50
C ILE A 26 -7.84 2.26 2.41
N CYS A 27 -7.40 3.36 1.81
CA CYS A 27 -6.31 3.34 0.83
C CYS A 27 -5.02 2.76 1.44
N LEU A 28 -4.64 3.16 2.66
CA LEU A 28 -3.49 2.59 3.37
C LEU A 28 -3.63 1.09 3.61
N ALA A 29 -4.81 0.63 4.05
CA ALA A 29 -5.07 -0.78 4.29
C ALA A 29 -4.99 -1.60 2.99
N LEU A 30 -5.59 -1.11 1.91
CA LEU A 30 -5.51 -1.75 0.59
C LEU A 30 -4.08 -1.76 0.04
N THR A 31 -3.34 -0.67 0.22
CA THR A 31 -1.92 -0.60 -0.14
C THR A 31 -1.12 -1.65 0.63
N ALA A 32 -1.31 -1.75 1.95
CA ALA A 32 -0.62 -2.73 2.79
C ALA A 32 -0.95 -4.18 2.38
N LEU A 33 -2.21 -4.48 2.06
CA LEU A 33 -2.61 -5.79 1.53
C LEU A 33 -1.91 -6.09 0.20
N ALA A 34 -1.91 -5.15 -0.74
CA ALA A 34 -1.24 -5.33 -2.04
C ALA A 34 0.28 -5.51 -1.88
N THR A 35 0.94 -4.70 -1.04
CA THR A 35 2.37 -4.84 -0.73
C THR A 35 2.67 -6.19 -0.06
N SER A 36 1.79 -6.68 0.81
CA SER A 36 1.96 -8.01 1.42
C SER A 36 1.83 -9.15 0.41
N GLY A 37 0.89 -9.04 -0.55
CA GLY A 37 0.75 -9.99 -1.66
C GLY A 37 1.98 -10.03 -2.56
N LEU A 38 2.56 -8.86 -2.87
CA LEU A 38 3.83 -8.75 -3.57
C LEU A 38 5.00 -9.36 -2.81
N TYR A 39 5.06 -9.15 -1.50
CA TYR A 39 6.10 -9.75 -0.69
C TYR A 39 6.00 -11.28 -0.70
N ALA A 40 4.79 -11.84 -0.63
CA ALA A 40 4.57 -13.29 -0.78
C ALA A 40 5.01 -13.79 -2.16
N ALA A 41 4.71 -13.04 -3.22
CA ALA A 41 5.18 -13.34 -4.58
C ALA A 41 6.71 -13.32 -4.69
N TYR A 42 7.36 -12.35 -4.04
CA TYR A 42 8.82 -12.29 -3.95
C TYR A 42 9.40 -13.49 -3.20
N VAL A 43 8.84 -13.87 -2.05
CA VAL A 43 9.30 -15.05 -1.30
C VAL A 43 9.16 -16.31 -2.15
N PHE A 44 8.04 -16.46 -2.87
CA PHE A 44 7.84 -17.56 -3.80
C PHE A 44 8.92 -17.59 -4.90
N VAL A 45 9.14 -16.48 -5.60
CA VAL A 45 10.14 -16.40 -6.68
C VAL A 45 11.57 -16.54 -6.16
N SER A 46 11.92 -15.94 -5.04
CA SER A 46 13.28 -15.97 -4.50
C SER A 46 13.64 -17.29 -3.82
N LEU A 47 12.68 -18.03 -3.26
CA LEU A 47 12.94 -19.30 -2.57
C LEU A 47 12.62 -20.54 -3.39
N ILE A 48 11.72 -20.50 -4.36
CA ILE A 48 11.28 -21.71 -5.08
C ILE A 48 11.90 -21.76 -6.47
N MET A 49 12.02 -20.62 -7.14
CA MET A 49 12.52 -20.55 -8.52
C MET A 49 14.02 -20.94 -8.68
N PRO A 50 14.93 -20.63 -7.73
CA PRO A 50 16.33 -21.06 -7.83
C PRO A 50 16.54 -22.55 -7.64
N PHE A 51 15.64 -23.26 -6.94
CA PHE A 51 15.75 -24.70 -6.72
C PHE A 51 15.02 -25.50 -7.82
N ALA A 52 14.05 -24.88 -8.48
CA ALA A 52 13.36 -25.42 -9.65
C ALA A 52 14.31 -25.71 -10.83
N SER A 53 15.40 -24.94 -10.98
CA SER A 53 16.41 -25.18 -12.03
C SER A 53 17.29 -26.41 -11.79
N GLU A 54 17.39 -26.90 -10.54
CA GLU A 54 18.18 -28.09 -10.18
C GLU A 54 17.39 -29.40 -10.32
N THR A 55 16.04 -29.31 -10.34
CA THR A 55 15.16 -30.46 -10.56
C THR A 55 14.49 -30.39 -11.93
N PRO A 56 14.86 -31.23 -12.92
CA PRO A 56 14.33 -31.17 -14.29
C PRO A 56 12.82 -31.42 -14.41
N ALA A 57 12.15 -31.83 -13.34
CA ALA A 57 10.69 -32.00 -13.29
C ALA A 57 9.93 -30.71 -12.90
N ILE A 58 10.61 -29.69 -12.41
CA ILE A 58 10.00 -28.45 -11.88
C ILE A 58 10.65 -27.23 -12.54
N VAL A 59 10.96 -27.27 -13.84
CA VAL A 59 11.32 -26.04 -14.55
C VAL A 59 10.02 -25.30 -14.85
N PRO A 60 9.73 -24.15 -14.21
CA PRO A 60 8.56 -23.36 -14.57
C PRO A 60 8.65 -22.98 -16.05
N SER A 61 7.60 -23.25 -16.81
CA SER A 61 7.58 -22.91 -18.24
C SER A 61 7.77 -21.40 -18.42
N GLN A 62 8.39 -20.98 -19.52
CA GLN A 62 8.52 -19.54 -19.84
C GLN A 62 7.17 -18.81 -19.82
N ASN A 63 6.07 -19.50 -20.14
CA ASN A 63 4.71 -18.97 -20.03
C ASN A 63 4.28 -18.74 -18.57
N PHE A 64 4.64 -19.62 -17.65
CA PHE A 64 4.33 -19.43 -16.22
C PHE A 64 5.10 -18.24 -15.66
N THR A 65 6.37 -18.07 -16.04
CA THR A 65 7.22 -16.99 -15.53
C THR A 65 6.78 -15.63 -16.06
N THR A 66 6.38 -15.53 -17.33
CA THR A 66 5.83 -14.28 -17.90
C THR A 66 4.48 -13.93 -17.30
N HIS A 67 3.55 -14.89 -17.18
CA HIS A 67 2.26 -14.64 -16.54
C HIS A 67 2.40 -14.22 -15.07
N PHE A 68 3.36 -14.79 -14.34
CA PHE A 68 3.64 -14.39 -12.97
C PHE A 68 4.24 -12.99 -12.89
N ALA A 69 5.16 -12.64 -13.78
CA ALA A 69 5.75 -11.29 -13.86
C ALA A 69 4.68 -10.23 -14.15
N ASP A 70 3.79 -10.51 -15.10
CA ASP A 70 2.68 -9.61 -15.44
C ASP A 70 1.75 -9.41 -14.24
N TYR A 71 1.37 -10.50 -13.57
CA TYR A 71 0.53 -10.44 -12.37
C TYR A 71 1.19 -9.65 -11.22
N ALA A 72 2.48 -9.87 -10.98
CA ALA A 72 3.24 -9.10 -9.99
C ALA A 72 3.29 -7.60 -10.36
N SER A 73 3.47 -7.29 -11.65
CA SER A 73 3.48 -5.91 -12.15
C SER A 73 2.11 -5.23 -12.04
N GLU A 74 1.00 -5.96 -12.20
CA GLU A 74 -0.34 -5.42 -12.00
C GLU A 74 -0.59 -5.09 -10.52
N ILE A 75 -0.23 -6.00 -9.61
CA ILE A 75 -0.38 -5.75 -8.17
C ILE A 75 0.47 -4.56 -7.72
N SER A 76 1.70 -4.43 -8.23
CA SER A 76 2.58 -3.32 -7.87
C SER A 76 2.04 -1.98 -8.34
N LEU A 77 1.49 -1.93 -9.56
CA LEU A 77 0.87 -0.73 -10.09
C LEU A 77 -0.34 -0.32 -9.24
N ILE A 78 -1.19 -1.27 -8.83
CA ILE A 78 -2.32 -1.01 -7.93
C ILE A 78 -1.83 -0.47 -6.58
N ALA A 79 -0.82 -1.10 -5.98
CA ALA A 79 -0.24 -0.66 -4.71
C ALA A 79 0.34 0.76 -4.80
N ILE A 80 1.05 1.07 -5.89
CA ILE A 80 1.63 2.40 -6.14
C ILE A 80 0.53 3.46 -6.26
N ILE A 81 -0.52 3.20 -7.04
CA ILE A 81 -1.64 4.14 -7.20
C ILE A 81 -2.32 4.41 -5.86
N LEU A 82 -2.59 3.36 -5.07
CA LEU A 82 -3.23 3.51 -3.76
C LEU A 82 -2.34 4.25 -2.75
N ALA A 83 -1.02 4.02 -2.79
CA ALA A 83 -0.06 4.74 -1.96
C ALA A 83 -0.02 6.23 -2.31
N ILE A 84 0.04 6.58 -3.61
CA ILE A 84 0.02 7.97 -4.08
C ILE A 84 -1.29 8.64 -3.69
N LEU A 85 -2.43 7.97 -3.86
CA LEU A 85 -3.73 8.48 -3.47
C LEU A 85 -3.79 8.73 -1.96
N SER A 86 -3.26 7.82 -1.14
CA SER A 86 -3.13 8.00 0.31
C SER A 86 -2.29 9.23 0.67
N ILE A 87 -1.15 9.44 0.01
CA ILE A 87 -0.30 10.61 0.22
C ILE A 87 -1.06 11.90 -0.15
N ALA A 88 -1.72 11.93 -1.31
CA ALA A 88 -2.51 13.08 -1.75
C ALA A 88 -3.62 13.43 -0.76
N LEU A 89 -4.37 12.43 -0.27
CA LEU A 89 -5.39 12.61 0.76
C LEU A 89 -4.79 13.11 2.08
N SER A 90 -3.61 12.62 2.45
CA SER A 90 -2.90 13.06 3.65
C SER A 90 -2.47 14.53 3.55
N VAL A 91 -1.93 14.96 2.41
CA VAL A 91 -1.55 16.36 2.16
C VAL A 91 -2.80 17.26 2.18
N MET A 92 -3.88 16.82 1.54
CA MET A 92 -5.17 17.52 1.59
C MET A 92 -5.67 17.68 3.04
N LEU A 93 -5.56 16.63 3.87
CA LEU A 93 -5.93 16.69 5.29
C LEU A 93 -5.06 17.67 6.10
N LEU A 94 -3.79 17.83 5.75
CA LEU A 94 -2.88 18.80 6.40
C LEU A 94 -3.20 20.25 6.05
N THR A 95 -3.79 20.52 4.88
CA THR A 95 -4.20 21.88 4.48
C THR A 95 -5.41 22.42 5.23
N PHE A 96 -6.17 21.59 5.95
CA PHE A 96 -7.31 22.06 6.74
C PHE A 96 -6.85 22.83 8.01
N PRO A 97 -7.23 24.12 8.17
CA PRO A 97 -6.73 24.96 9.26
C PRO A 97 -7.28 24.62 10.65
N ARG A 98 -8.23 23.69 10.78
CA ARG A 98 -8.96 23.37 12.04
C ARG A 98 -8.52 22.07 12.73
N VAL A 99 -7.45 21.44 12.29
CA VAL A 99 -7.04 20.11 12.82
C VAL A 99 -6.21 20.29 14.11
N GLN A 100 -6.68 19.69 15.23
CA GLN A 100 -5.97 19.67 16.51
C GLN A 100 -4.56 19.07 16.37
N LYS A 101 -3.57 19.52 17.17
CA LYS A 101 -2.16 19.06 17.07
C LYS A 101 -2.01 17.53 17.03
N HIS A 102 -2.74 16.79 17.88
CA HIS A 102 -2.71 15.32 17.90
C HIS A 102 -3.23 14.69 16.60
N GLN A 103 -4.19 15.32 15.94
CA GLN A 103 -4.73 14.82 14.68
C GLN A 103 -3.80 15.07 13.49
N LYS A 104 -2.91 16.08 13.56
CA LYS A 104 -1.88 16.31 12.54
C LYS A 104 -0.79 15.25 12.57
N GLN A 105 -0.35 14.84 13.76
CA GLN A 105 0.67 13.80 13.91
C GLN A 105 0.19 12.46 13.30
N LEU A 106 -1.05 12.07 13.58
CA LEU A 106 -1.65 10.86 12.98
C LEU A 106 -1.76 10.91 11.44
N VAL A 107 -1.88 12.10 10.85
CA VAL A 107 -1.88 12.27 9.38
C VAL A 107 -0.47 12.15 8.84
N VAL A 108 0.52 12.73 9.53
CA VAL A 108 1.95 12.59 9.19
C VAL A 108 2.39 11.12 9.27
N ASP A 109 2.00 10.39 10.31
CA ASP A 109 2.28 8.95 10.44
C ASP A 109 1.71 8.17 9.24
N GLY A 110 0.52 8.55 8.78
CA GLY A 110 -0.09 7.98 7.57
C GLY A 110 0.74 8.23 6.30
N VAL A 111 1.34 9.41 6.15
CA VAL A 111 2.25 9.71 5.03
C VAL A 111 3.51 8.85 5.10
N VAL A 112 4.11 8.74 6.30
CA VAL A 112 5.32 7.93 6.50
C VAL A 112 5.05 6.47 6.17
N ILE A 113 3.91 5.92 6.61
CA ILE A 113 3.50 4.55 6.28
C ILE A 113 3.31 4.39 4.77
N ALA A 114 2.61 5.31 4.10
CA ALA A 114 2.40 5.25 2.65
C ALA A 114 3.72 5.26 1.88
N LEU A 115 4.66 6.14 2.25
CA LEU A 115 5.97 6.22 1.61
C LEU A 115 6.81 4.96 1.84
N THR A 116 6.72 4.38 3.05
CA THR A 116 7.42 3.14 3.37
C THR A 116 6.88 1.99 2.52
N LEU A 117 5.55 1.85 2.43
CA LEU A 117 4.90 0.84 1.60
C LEU A 117 5.23 1.02 0.11
N LEU A 118 5.26 2.26 -0.38
CA LEU A 118 5.66 2.57 -1.76
C LEU A 118 7.09 2.10 -2.03
N THR A 119 8.03 2.42 -1.13
CA THR A 119 9.44 2.05 -1.28
C THR A 119 9.63 0.53 -1.28
N ILE A 120 8.94 -0.17 -0.37
CA ILE A 120 8.94 -1.63 -0.31
C ILE A 120 8.38 -2.22 -1.61
N THR A 121 7.24 -1.72 -2.08
CA THR A 121 6.56 -2.20 -3.30
C THR A 121 7.48 -2.10 -4.51
N VAL A 122 8.12 -0.95 -4.72
CA VAL A 122 9.05 -0.73 -5.85
C VAL A 122 10.28 -1.63 -5.74
N SER A 123 10.83 -1.79 -4.52
CA SER A 123 12.00 -2.64 -4.30
C SER A 123 11.68 -4.11 -4.58
N VAL A 124 10.54 -4.59 -4.10
CA VAL A 124 10.06 -5.97 -4.29
C VAL A 124 9.81 -6.26 -5.76
N GLU A 125 9.13 -5.36 -6.47
CA GLU A 125 8.90 -5.50 -7.92
C GLU A 125 10.22 -5.59 -8.70
N TYR A 126 11.18 -4.72 -8.38
CA TYR A 126 12.49 -4.72 -9.04
C TYR A 126 13.21 -6.06 -8.86
N VAL A 127 13.19 -6.62 -7.65
CA VAL A 127 13.83 -7.91 -7.38
C VAL A 127 13.11 -9.06 -8.07
N ILE A 128 11.77 -9.08 -8.08
CA ILE A 128 10.99 -10.10 -8.82
C ILE A 128 11.38 -10.07 -10.30
N LYS A 129 11.40 -8.89 -10.93
CA LYS A 129 11.80 -8.74 -12.33
C LYS A 129 13.24 -9.21 -12.56
N PHE A 130 14.17 -8.86 -11.67
CA PHE A 130 15.56 -9.28 -11.76
C PHE A 130 15.69 -10.81 -11.71
N VAL A 131 15.06 -11.48 -10.74
CA VAL A 131 15.13 -12.94 -10.61
C VAL A 131 14.52 -13.63 -11.82
N ILE A 132 13.36 -13.18 -12.30
CA ILE A 132 12.72 -13.77 -13.49
C ILE A 132 13.60 -13.60 -14.73
N THR A 133 14.26 -12.44 -14.90
CA THR A 133 15.17 -12.20 -16.04
C THR A 133 16.45 -13.04 -15.96
N GLN A 134 16.91 -13.42 -14.76
CA GLN A 134 18.08 -14.28 -14.59
C GLN A 134 17.78 -15.78 -14.80
N VAL A 135 16.52 -16.20 -14.60
CA VAL A 135 16.10 -17.61 -14.71
C VAL A 135 15.52 -17.94 -16.09
N GLY A 136 14.89 -16.98 -16.77
CA GLY A 136 14.30 -17.16 -18.11
C GLY A 136 15.31 -17.10 -19.25
#